data_AF-A0A645HGT8-F1
#
_entry.id   AF-A0A645HGT8-F1
#
_cell.length_a   1.000
_cell.length_b   1.000
_cell.length_c   1.000
_cell.angle_alpha   90.00
_cell.angle_beta   90.00
_cell.angle_gamma   90.00
#
_symmetry.space_group_name_H-M   'P 1'
#
loop_
_entity.id
_entity.type
_entity.pdbx_description
1 polymer ?
#
loop_
_entity_poly.entity_id
_entity_poly.type
_entity_poly.pdbx_seq_one_letter_code
_entity_poly.pdbx_strand_id
1 'polypeptide(L)'
;MYIVYRRSEAELPARAEEVHHAREEGIEFHLLCNPVRINGDGQGNVASVECVRMELGEPDAGGRRRPVVVPGSTFTIPAQTVVIAIGNSPNPLIKNTTPGLETQKWGGIIADEETGATSKPGVYAGGDAVTGAATVILAMGAGKKAAAAIHQYLQTK
;
A
#
# COMPACT_ATOMS: atom_id res chain seq x y z
N MET A 1 12.63 -13.12 -13.37
CA MET A 1 11.67 -12.06 -12.96
C MET A 1 12.32 -11.29 -11.82
N TYR A 2 12.18 -9.96 -11.78
CA TYR A 2 12.85 -9.13 -10.77
C TYR A 2 11.83 -8.51 -9.81
N ILE A 3 12.12 -8.57 -8.51
CA ILE A 3 11.48 -7.73 -7.51
C ILE A 3 12.45 -6.61 -7.14
N VAL A 4 12.03 -5.37 -7.36
CA VAL A 4 12.79 -4.18 -6.95
C VAL A 4 12.17 -3.61 -5.70
N TYR A 5 12.93 -3.59 -4.60
CA TYR A 5 12.43 -3.14 -3.31
C TYR A 5 13.40 -2.18 -2.63
N ARG A 6 12.88 -1.04 -2.19
CA ARG A 6 13.69 0.08 -1.67
C ARG A 6 14.31 -0.16 -0.28
N ARG A 7 13.91 -1.22 0.44
CA ARG A 7 14.46 -1.56 1.78
C ARG A 7 15.11 -2.95 1.77
N SER A 8 15.53 -3.45 2.93
CA SER A 8 16.10 -4.78 3.05
C SER A 8 15.02 -5.86 3.18
N GLU A 9 15.45 -7.11 3.21
CA GLU A 9 14.60 -8.29 3.42
C GLU A 9 13.86 -8.23 4.75
N ALA A 10 14.50 -7.71 5.81
CA ALA A 10 13.89 -7.59 7.13
C ALA A 10 12.68 -6.63 7.16
N GLU A 11 12.60 -5.69 6.22
CA GLU A 11 11.46 -4.77 6.10
C GLU A 11 10.42 -5.21 5.07
N LEU A 12 10.59 -6.35 4.39
CA LEU A 12 9.61 -6.86 3.44
C LEU A 12 8.27 -7.10 4.16
N PRO A 13 7.16 -6.49 3.68
CA PRO A 13 5.85 -6.69 4.28
C PRO A 13 5.16 -7.99 3.82
N ALA A 14 5.74 -8.69 2.84
CA ALA A 14 5.22 -9.94 2.33
C ALA A 14 5.34 -11.05 3.38
N ARG A 15 4.47 -12.06 3.30
CA ARG A 15 4.55 -13.23 4.18
C ARG A 15 5.86 -13.97 3.90
N ALA A 16 6.55 -14.40 4.97
CA ALA A 16 7.85 -15.06 4.85
C ALA A 16 7.80 -16.33 3.97
N GLU A 17 6.72 -17.10 4.07
CA GLU A 17 6.46 -18.28 3.23
C GLU A 17 6.41 -17.93 1.73
N GLU A 18 5.71 -16.85 1.37
CA GLU A 18 5.61 -16.39 -0.03
C GLU A 18 6.96 -15.87 -0.56
N VAL A 19 7.75 -15.21 0.30
CA VAL A 19 9.11 -14.78 -0.06
C VAL A 19 10.01 -15.99 -0.29
N HIS A 20 9.87 -17.05 0.51
CA HIS A 20 10.61 -18.30 0.34
C HIS A 20 10.25 -18.98 -0.98
N HIS A 21 8.96 -19.22 -1.24
CA HIS A 21 8.50 -19.82 -2.49
C HIS A 21 8.93 -19.01 -3.72
N ALA A 22 8.81 -17.67 -3.66
CA ALA A 22 9.28 -16.79 -4.74
C ALA A 22 10.77 -17.01 -5.07
N ARG A 23 11.62 -17.21 -4.05
CA ARG A 23 13.05 -17.51 -4.24
C ARG A 23 13.25 -18.91 -4.83
N GLU A 24 12.50 -19.92 -4.39
CA GLU A 24 12.55 -21.28 -4.94
C GLU A 24 12.12 -21.33 -6.41
N GLU A 25 11.17 -20.48 -6.81
CA GLU A 25 10.72 -20.30 -8.19
C GLU A 25 11.71 -19.50 -9.06
N GLY A 26 12.82 -19.02 -8.48
CA GLY A 26 13.86 -18.29 -9.21
C GLY A 26 13.58 -16.79 -9.40
N ILE A 27 12.73 -16.19 -8.56
CA ILE A 27 12.54 -14.73 -8.56
C ILE A 27 13.76 -14.06 -7.93
N GLU A 28 14.33 -13.10 -8.65
CA GLU A 28 15.51 -12.34 -8.22
C GLU A 28 15.10 -11.07 -7.46
N PHE A 29 15.62 -10.90 -6.24
CA PHE A 29 15.31 -9.76 -5.39
C PHE A 29 16.43 -8.71 -5.44
N HIS A 30 16.15 -7.57 -6.07
CA HIS A 30 16.94 -6.36 -5.96
C HIS A 30 16.47 -5.55 -4.75
N LEU A 31 16.97 -5.92 -3.58
CA LEU A 31 16.76 -5.19 -2.33
C LEU A 31 17.61 -3.92 -2.30
N LEU A 32 17.26 -2.98 -1.41
CA LEU A 32 17.92 -1.67 -1.30
C LEU A 32 18.06 -0.99 -2.67
N CYS A 33 16.99 -1.04 -3.45
CA CYS A 33 16.95 -0.58 -4.82
C CYS A 33 15.65 0.18 -5.08
N ASN A 34 15.75 1.38 -5.64
CA ASN A 34 14.58 2.21 -5.92
C ASN A 34 14.54 2.64 -7.40
N PRO A 35 13.45 2.33 -8.14
CA PRO A 35 13.26 2.85 -9.49
C PRO A 35 13.14 4.37 -9.49
N VAL A 36 13.79 5.04 -10.45
CA VAL A 36 13.74 6.50 -10.63
C VAL A 36 13.25 6.90 -12.02
N ARG A 37 13.38 6.02 -13.04
CA ARG A 37 12.88 6.27 -14.40
C ARG A 37 12.57 4.95 -15.12
N ILE A 38 11.52 4.94 -15.93
CA ILE A 38 11.26 3.86 -16.91
C ILE A 38 11.67 4.39 -18.27
N ASN A 39 12.56 3.67 -18.96
CA ASN A 39 13.09 4.06 -20.25
C ASN A 39 12.38 3.28 -21.36
N GLY A 40 11.93 3.98 -22.40
CA GLY A 40 11.31 3.37 -23.57
C GLY A 40 12.33 2.96 -24.64
N ASP A 41 11.91 2.06 -25.54
CA ASP A 41 12.68 1.65 -26.73
C ASP A 41 12.54 2.61 -27.93
N GLY A 42 11.75 3.69 -27.79
CA GLY A 42 11.41 4.63 -28.85
C GLY A 42 10.23 4.20 -29.75
N GLN A 43 9.67 3.01 -29.54
CA GLN A 43 8.52 2.45 -30.28
C GLN A 43 7.26 2.30 -29.39
N GLY A 44 7.31 2.85 -28.17
CA GLY A 44 6.22 2.78 -27.20
C GLY A 44 6.29 1.61 -26.23
N ASN A 45 7.37 0.80 -26.25
CA ASN A 45 7.57 -0.28 -25.30
C ASN A 45 8.60 0.09 -24.22
N VAL A 46 8.57 -0.62 -23.10
CA VAL A 46 9.60 -0.50 -22.06
C VAL A 46 10.87 -1.23 -22.52
N ALA A 47 12.02 -0.58 -22.36
CA ALA A 47 13.33 -1.18 -22.61
C ALA A 47 14.11 -1.46 -21.32
N SER A 48 13.97 -0.58 -20.32
CA SER A 48 14.67 -0.72 -19.04
C SER A 48 14.09 0.14 -17.94
N VAL A 49 14.54 -0.12 -16.71
CA VAL A 49 14.25 0.70 -15.52
C VAL A 49 15.57 1.21 -14.96
N GLU A 50 15.69 2.52 -14.84
CA GLU A 50 16.78 3.18 -14.12
C GLU A 50 16.47 3.13 -12.62
N CYS A 51 17.44 2.69 -11.84
CA CYS A 51 17.36 2.49 -10.41
C CYS A 51 18.54 3.17 -9.71
N VAL A 52 18.36 3.46 -8.42
CA VAL A 52 19.43 3.89 -7.51
C VAL A 52 19.54 2.90 -6.36
N ARG A 53 20.75 2.75 -5.81
CA ARG A 53 20.95 2.01 -4.56
C ARG A 53 20.46 2.83 -3.38
N MET A 54 19.95 2.11 -2.39
CA MET A 54 19.48 2.65 -1.13
C MET A 54 20.36 2.13 0.02
N GLU A 55 20.40 2.87 1.10
CA GLU A 55 20.88 2.41 2.40
C GLU A 55 19.79 2.60 3.46
N LEU A 56 19.87 1.86 4.56
CA LEU A 56 18.92 2.00 5.64
C LEU A 56 19.37 3.11 6.59
N GLY A 57 18.56 4.13 6.75
CA GLY A 57 18.69 5.15 7.79
C GLY A 57 17.96 4.74 9.07
N GLU A 58 17.48 5.73 9.81
CA GLU A 58 16.75 5.54 11.06
C GLU A 58 15.36 4.89 10.85
N PRO A 59 14.85 4.15 11.84
CA PRO A 59 13.47 3.66 11.86
C PRO A 59 12.43 4.78 11.66
N ASP A 60 11.38 4.49 10.88
CA ASP A 60 10.17 5.30 10.83
C ASP A 60 9.24 5.04 12.02
N ALA A 61 8.13 5.78 12.11
CA ALA A 61 7.15 5.62 13.18
C ALA A 61 6.49 4.23 13.21
N GLY A 62 6.56 3.47 12.10
CA GLY A 62 6.11 2.08 12.00
C GLY A 62 7.23 1.08 12.30
N GLY A 63 8.38 1.53 12.83
CA GLY A 63 9.52 0.71 13.20
C GLY A 63 10.40 0.27 12.01
N ARG A 64 10.04 0.58 10.77
CA ARG A 64 10.79 0.14 9.59
C ARG A 64 11.85 1.17 9.22
N ARG A 65 13.07 0.73 8.93
CA ARG A 65 14.16 1.65 8.57
C ARG A 65 13.86 2.41 7.28
N ARG A 66 14.10 3.72 7.29
CA ARG A 66 13.86 4.59 6.13
C ARG A 66 14.94 4.35 5.08
N PRO A 67 14.57 4.21 3.80
CA PRO A 67 15.55 4.07 2.73
C PRO A 67 16.08 5.45 2.36
N VAL A 68 17.41 5.58 2.29
CA VAL A 68 18.14 6.80 1.89
C VAL A 68 18.89 6.52 0.61
N VAL A 69 18.82 7.43 -0.37
CA VAL A 69 19.49 7.26 -1.66
C VAL A 69 21.00 7.34 -1.46
N VAL A 70 21.74 6.37 -2.01
CA VAL A 70 23.21 6.44 -2.11
C VAL A 70 23.56 7.30 -3.33
N PRO A 71 24.20 8.48 -3.17
CA PRO A 71 24.53 9.34 -4.31
C PRO A 71 25.46 8.66 -5.32
N GLY A 72 25.24 8.93 -6.62
CA GLY A 72 26.07 8.37 -7.70
C GLY A 72 25.89 6.86 -7.94
N SER A 73 24.92 6.22 -7.29
CA SER A 73 24.68 4.77 -7.36
C SER A 73 23.69 4.34 -8.46
N THR A 74 23.46 5.20 -9.46
CA THR A 74 22.50 4.93 -10.53
C THR A 74 22.95 3.77 -11.41
N PHE A 75 22.01 2.90 -11.75
CA PHE A 75 22.22 1.78 -12.68
C PHE A 75 20.92 1.42 -13.39
N THR A 76 21.01 0.57 -14.40
CA THR A 76 19.86 0.21 -15.26
C THR A 76 19.60 -1.29 -15.20
N ILE A 77 18.33 -1.66 -15.09
CA ILE A 77 17.84 -3.05 -15.17
C ILE A 77 17.09 -3.21 -16.50
N PRO A 78 17.57 -4.04 -17.44
CA PRO A 78 16.81 -4.36 -18.66
C PRO A 78 15.47 -5.02 -18.33
N ALA A 79 14.38 -4.51 -18.90
CA ALA A 79 13.05 -5.02 -18.65
C ALA A 79 12.10 -4.63 -19.80
N GLN A 80 11.19 -5.52 -20.15
CA GLN A 80 10.16 -5.29 -21.18
C GLN A 80 8.78 -5.01 -20.57
N THR A 81 8.61 -5.31 -19.28
CA THR A 81 7.35 -5.14 -18.56
C THR A 81 7.64 -4.69 -17.15
N VAL A 82 6.87 -3.72 -16.65
CA VAL A 82 6.99 -3.16 -15.30
C VAL A 82 5.63 -3.22 -14.63
N VAL A 83 5.57 -3.91 -13.50
CA VAL A 83 4.36 -4.00 -12.67
C VAL A 83 4.58 -3.16 -11.42
N ILE A 84 3.77 -2.11 -11.23
CA ILE A 84 3.89 -1.20 -10.10
C ILE A 84 3.06 -1.73 -8.93
N ALA A 85 3.74 -2.17 -7.87
CA ALA A 85 3.13 -2.73 -6.66
C ALA A 85 3.51 -1.94 -5.39
N ILE A 86 3.38 -0.61 -5.44
CA ILE A 86 3.78 0.31 -4.34
C ILE A 86 2.67 0.57 -3.31
N GLY A 87 1.57 -0.17 -3.39
CA GLY A 87 0.37 0.03 -2.59
C GLY A 87 -0.70 0.86 -3.30
N ASN A 88 -1.86 0.93 -2.66
CA ASN A 88 -3.07 1.60 -3.13
C ASN A 88 -3.62 2.55 -2.06
N SER A 89 -4.36 3.56 -2.51
CA SER A 89 -5.07 4.50 -1.65
C SER A 89 -6.57 4.48 -1.94
N PRO A 90 -7.43 4.91 -1.00
CA PRO A 90 -8.86 5.03 -1.23
C PRO A 90 -9.19 5.93 -2.42
N ASN A 91 -10.32 5.64 -3.08
CA ASN A 91 -10.76 6.41 -4.24
C ASN A 91 -11.07 7.87 -3.84
N PRO A 92 -10.37 8.88 -4.41
CA PRO A 92 -10.55 10.28 -4.03
C PRO A 92 -11.95 10.81 -4.34
N LEU A 93 -12.70 10.19 -5.26
CA LEU A 93 -14.07 10.58 -5.56
C LEU A 93 -14.97 10.48 -4.33
N ILE A 94 -14.82 9.46 -3.50
CA ILE A 94 -15.66 9.27 -2.30
C ILE A 94 -15.57 10.50 -1.39
N LYS A 95 -14.35 10.97 -1.15
CA LYS A 95 -14.08 12.20 -0.38
C LYS A 95 -14.68 13.42 -1.05
N ASN A 96 -14.46 13.57 -2.35
CA ASN A 96 -14.79 14.80 -3.08
C ASN A 96 -16.29 14.96 -3.37
N THR A 97 -17.04 13.86 -3.47
CA THR A 97 -18.45 13.87 -3.87
C THR A 97 -19.43 13.54 -2.75
N THR A 98 -18.95 13.29 -1.53
CA THR A 98 -19.80 12.95 -0.38
C THR A 98 -19.74 14.04 0.71
N PRO A 99 -20.52 15.13 0.57
CA PRO A 99 -20.57 16.17 1.60
C PRO A 99 -20.92 15.60 2.98
N GLY A 100 -20.21 16.08 4.00
CA GLY A 100 -20.36 15.65 5.40
C GLY A 100 -19.60 14.36 5.76
N LEU A 101 -18.80 13.80 4.84
CA LEU A 101 -17.93 12.66 5.13
C LEU A 101 -16.48 13.11 5.38
N GLU A 102 -16.02 12.97 6.61
CA GLU A 102 -14.67 13.32 7.02
C GLU A 102 -13.67 12.22 6.61
N THR A 103 -12.47 12.66 6.23
CA THR A 103 -11.40 11.78 5.77
C THR A 103 -10.06 12.22 6.33
N GLN A 104 -9.18 11.25 6.55
CA GLN A 104 -7.76 11.44 6.85
C GLN A 104 -7.06 12.20 5.73
N LYS A 105 -5.89 12.78 6.03
CA LYS A 105 -5.06 13.46 5.02
C LYS A 105 -4.69 12.55 3.84
N TRP A 106 -4.48 11.26 4.10
CA TRP A 106 -4.14 10.26 3.08
C TRP A 106 -5.35 9.67 2.32
N GLY A 107 -6.58 10.09 2.67
CA GLY A 107 -7.82 9.71 1.96
C GLY A 107 -8.69 8.65 2.64
N GLY A 108 -8.22 8.03 3.74
CA GLY A 108 -9.02 7.09 4.52
C GLY A 108 -10.25 7.75 5.14
N ILE A 109 -11.37 7.03 5.17
CA ILE A 109 -12.60 7.48 5.83
C ILE A 109 -12.39 7.46 7.34
N ILE A 110 -12.76 8.55 8.02
CA ILE A 110 -12.77 8.59 9.48
C ILE A 110 -14.04 7.89 9.95
N ALA A 111 -13.86 6.81 10.71
CA ALA A 111 -14.95 6.02 11.26
C ALA A 111 -14.61 5.59 12.69
N ASP A 112 -15.64 5.44 13.51
CA ASP A 112 -15.54 4.90 14.86
C ASP A 112 -15.09 3.42 14.83
N GLU A 113 -14.15 3.04 15.69
CA GLU A 113 -13.49 1.72 15.64
C GLU A 113 -14.40 0.57 16.11
N GLU A 114 -15.38 0.86 16.96
CA GLU A 114 -16.29 -0.14 17.52
C GLU A 114 -17.59 -0.28 16.72
N THR A 115 -18.02 0.78 16.06
CA THR A 115 -19.31 0.82 15.35
C THR A 115 -19.17 0.99 13.85
N GLY A 116 -18.03 1.48 13.35
CA GLY A 116 -17.84 1.87 11.95
C GLY A 116 -18.61 3.13 11.56
N ALA A 117 -19.25 3.85 12.49
CA ALA A 117 -20.01 5.04 12.19
C ALA A 117 -19.11 6.17 11.69
N THR A 118 -19.54 6.88 10.64
CA THR A 118 -18.79 8.02 10.07
C THR A 118 -19.36 9.35 10.55
N SER A 119 -18.71 10.46 10.18
CA SER A 119 -19.24 11.81 10.40
C SER A 119 -20.58 12.08 9.70
N LYS A 120 -20.97 11.26 8.72
CA LYS A 120 -22.23 11.39 7.99
C LYS A 120 -23.29 10.46 8.60
N PRO A 121 -24.40 10.99 9.15
CA PRO A 121 -25.43 10.16 9.78
C PRO A 121 -25.99 9.09 8.85
N GLY A 122 -26.07 7.86 9.36
CA GLY A 122 -26.54 6.69 8.60
C GLY A 122 -25.52 6.11 7.61
N VAL A 123 -24.29 6.62 7.58
CA VAL A 123 -23.20 6.09 6.75
C VAL A 123 -22.12 5.49 7.64
N TYR A 124 -21.70 4.28 7.28
CA TYR A 124 -20.73 3.48 8.00
C TYR A 124 -19.58 3.08 7.06
N ALA A 125 -18.40 2.85 7.62
CA ALA A 125 -17.21 2.42 6.88
C ALA A 125 -16.39 1.41 7.69
N GLY A 126 -15.63 0.58 6.99
CA GLY A 126 -14.74 -0.42 7.58
C GLY A 126 -13.71 -0.95 6.59
N GLY A 127 -12.77 -1.76 7.09
CA GLY A 127 -11.68 -2.34 6.30
C GLY A 127 -10.69 -1.29 5.78
N ASP A 128 -10.05 -1.59 4.66
CA ASP A 128 -8.96 -0.78 4.09
C ASP A 128 -9.36 0.66 3.74
N ALA A 129 -10.65 0.91 3.53
CA ALA A 129 -11.17 2.27 3.32
C ALA A 129 -10.97 3.16 4.57
N VAL A 130 -10.85 2.57 5.76
CA VAL A 130 -10.64 3.26 7.05
C VAL A 130 -9.18 3.15 7.50
N THR A 131 -8.62 1.93 7.49
CA THR A 131 -7.29 1.65 8.07
C THR A 131 -6.13 1.83 7.09
N GLY A 132 -6.41 1.90 5.78
CA GLY A 132 -5.42 1.67 4.74
C GLY A 132 -5.14 0.18 4.58
N ALA A 133 -4.24 -0.19 3.67
CA ALA A 133 -3.92 -1.57 3.34
C ALA A 133 -3.68 -2.42 4.60
N ALA A 134 -4.62 -3.31 4.91
CA ALA A 134 -4.61 -4.14 6.09
C ALA A 134 -4.79 -5.63 5.70
N THR A 135 -5.39 -6.42 6.59
CA THR A 135 -5.62 -7.85 6.35
C THR A 135 -7.11 -8.14 6.18
N VAL A 136 -7.41 -9.22 5.46
CA VAL A 136 -8.78 -9.68 5.22
C VAL A 136 -9.57 -9.90 6.53
N ILE A 137 -8.91 -10.39 7.59
CA ILE A 137 -9.56 -10.65 8.87
C ILE A 137 -10.01 -9.35 9.57
N LEU A 138 -9.22 -8.28 9.46
CA LEU A 138 -9.57 -6.97 10.02
C LEU A 138 -10.74 -6.34 9.25
N ALA A 139 -10.73 -6.45 7.91
CA ALA A 139 -11.84 -5.99 7.09
C ALA A 139 -13.15 -6.73 7.41
N MET A 140 -13.09 -8.06 7.60
CA MET A 140 -14.24 -8.86 8.01
C MET A 140 -14.75 -8.46 9.41
N GLY A 141 -13.85 -8.25 10.37
CA GLY A 141 -14.18 -7.80 11.71
C GLY A 141 -14.89 -6.44 11.70
N ALA A 142 -14.36 -5.47 10.95
CA ALA A 142 -14.97 -4.16 10.77
C ALA A 142 -16.38 -4.27 10.14
N GLY A 143 -16.55 -5.14 9.15
CA GLY A 143 -17.85 -5.41 8.53
C GLY A 143 -18.88 -5.94 9.52
N LYS A 144 -18.50 -6.87 10.41
CA LYS A 144 -19.39 -7.39 11.45
C LYS A 144 -19.80 -6.32 12.46
N LYS A 145 -18.85 -5.50 12.93
CA LYS A 145 -19.11 -4.37 13.83
C LYS A 145 -20.08 -3.36 13.20
N ALA A 146 -19.79 -2.94 11.96
CA ALA A 146 -20.65 -2.02 11.22
C ALA A 146 -22.06 -2.57 11.01
N ALA A 147 -22.20 -3.86 10.67
CA ALA A 147 -23.51 -4.48 10.50
C ALA A 147 -24.36 -4.45 11.78
N ALA A 148 -23.74 -4.75 12.94
CA ALA A 148 -24.42 -4.68 14.23
C ALA A 148 -24.86 -3.26 14.58
N ALA A 149 -24.00 -2.26 14.33
CA ALA A 149 -24.32 -0.85 14.58
C ALA A 149 -25.41 -0.32 13.63
N ILE A 150 -25.38 -0.70 12.36
CA ILE A 150 -26.45 -0.38 11.39
C ILE A 150 -27.77 -0.97 11.86
N HIS A 151 -27.77 -2.22 12.32
CA HIS A 151 -28.98 -2.87 12.82
C HIS A 151 -29.58 -2.11 14.01
N GLN A 152 -28.76 -1.74 15.00
CA GLN A 152 -29.19 -0.94 16.14
C GLN A 152 -29.76 0.42 15.71
N TYR A 153 -29.06 1.13 14.81
CA TYR A 153 -29.49 2.42 14.29
C TYR A 153 -30.85 2.37 13.61
N LEU A 154 -31.11 1.31 12.82
CA LEU A 154 -32.38 1.12 12.13
C LEU A 154 -33.52 0.72 13.07
N GLN A 155 -33.25 0.06 14.20
CA GLN A 155 -34.29 -0.24 15.19
C GLN A 155 -34.75 0.99 15.97
N THR A 156 -33.87 1.99 16.11
CA THR A 156 -34.15 3.23 16.87
C THR A 156 -34.70 4.37 16.02
N LYS A 157 -34.98 4.10 14.73
CA LYS A 157 -35.54 5.04 13.78
C LYS A 157 -37.04 4.80 13.59
#